data_AF-A0AA43EVL0-F1
#
_entry.id   AF-A0AA43EVL0-F1
#
_cell.length_a   1.000
_cell.length_b   1.000
_cell.length_c   1.000
_cell.angle_alpha   90.00
_cell.angle_beta   90.00
_cell.angle_gamma   90.00
#
_symmetry.space_group_name_H-M   'P 1'
#
loop_
_entity.id
_entity.type
_entity.pdbx_description
1 polymer ?
#
loop_
_entity_poly.entity_id
_entity_poly.type
_entity_poly.pdbx_seq_one_letter_code
_entity_poly.pdbx_strand_id
1 'polypeptide(L)'
;MRERRWETTTALSFGQALAVGERLATLGLKPVSPANDVICYVEEWTVGSFDDFDQLDPWATEDVTLVHVRERWRGDFFLLSGAYHTVYQRHQDIGTYCSISHPWRIRDMLQLHDQRAMFWIGFRHAHSFIRVRLQTQVVITPGETRGDVDRTRWLDERRAAFLDAITMLDLPIETHVEKHAVVLRSADASIPFFCSWPDAFGPCQFEYNTSDAFEFLVPASKLAETFNPEPAGVRAYLTGFSEAALEEFQGIEPGARLAYRCSVHCPLDDLPEVQNAIQPHGLLYATLCEFQTRALLPEAEDASAIIGIVGVNGQFKIEARLNHAPLPEEAM
;
A
#
# COMPACT_ATOMS: atom_id res chain seq x y z
N MET A 1 2.30 -6.58 -3.58
CA MET A 1 2.67 -7.66 -2.65
C MET A 1 3.88 -8.36 -3.20
N ARG A 2 4.85 -8.71 -2.35
CA ARG A 2 6.07 -9.46 -2.72
C ARG A 2 6.01 -10.91 -2.22
N GLU A 3 4.84 -11.36 -1.79
CA GLU A 3 4.65 -12.57 -1.00
C GLU A 3 3.55 -13.43 -1.62
N ARG A 4 3.64 -14.75 -1.45
CA ARG A 4 2.50 -15.64 -1.65
C ARG A 4 1.57 -15.51 -0.44
N ARG A 5 0.28 -15.32 -0.68
CA ARG A 5 -0.72 -15.05 0.35
C ARG A 5 -1.88 -16.04 0.26
N TRP A 6 -2.28 -16.58 1.40
CA TRP A 6 -3.50 -17.35 1.56
C TRP A 6 -4.29 -16.81 2.73
N GLU A 7 -5.61 -16.91 2.64
CA GLU A 7 -6.52 -16.55 3.72
C GLU A 7 -7.49 -17.68 3.97
N THR A 8 -7.91 -17.84 5.21
CA THR A 8 -9.04 -18.71 5.53
C THR A 8 -10.29 -18.24 4.81
N THR A 9 -10.97 -19.16 4.13
CA THR A 9 -12.20 -18.87 3.37
C THR A 9 -13.41 -18.66 4.28
N THR A 10 -13.39 -19.26 5.47
CA THR A 10 -14.43 -19.09 6.49
C THR A 10 -14.02 -18.06 7.53
N ALA A 11 -15.00 -17.28 7.98
CA ALA A 11 -14.86 -16.42 9.15
C ALA A 11 -14.66 -17.26 10.42
N LEU A 12 -13.83 -16.75 11.32
CA LEU A 12 -13.50 -17.32 12.62
C LEU A 12 -13.97 -16.37 13.72
N SER A 13 -14.31 -16.92 14.88
CA SER A 13 -14.30 -16.14 16.12
C SER A 13 -12.87 -15.85 16.56
N PHE A 14 -12.69 -14.85 17.43
CA PHE A 14 -11.36 -14.54 17.96
C PHE A 14 -10.73 -15.73 18.70
N GLY A 15 -11.50 -16.44 19.53
CA GLY A 15 -11.01 -17.66 20.19
C GLY A 15 -10.59 -18.77 19.21
N GLN A 16 -11.25 -18.89 18.06
CA GLN A 16 -10.82 -19.82 17.00
C GLN A 16 -9.52 -19.38 16.34
N ALA A 17 -9.29 -18.07 16.18
CA ALA A 17 -8.03 -17.52 15.69
C ALA A 17 -6.89 -17.75 16.70
N LEU A 18 -7.12 -17.53 18.00
CA LEU A 18 -6.14 -17.84 19.06
C LEU A 18 -5.79 -19.33 19.10
N ALA A 19 -6.78 -20.21 18.93
CA ALA A 19 -6.55 -21.65 18.85
C ALA A 19 -5.65 -22.05 17.66
N VAL A 20 -5.54 -21.23 16.61
CA VAL A 20 -4.54 -21.44 15.55
C VAL A 20 -3.14 -21.20 16.10
N GLY A 21 -2.96 -20.12 16.87
CA GLY A 21 -1.71 -19.85 17.60
C GLY A 21 -1.31 -21.03 18.47
N GLU A 22 -2.22 -21.52 19.32
CA GLU A 22 -1.95 -22.68 20.18
C GLU A 22 -1.51 -23.91 19.37
N ARG A 23 -2.15 -24.18 18.22
CA ARG A 23 -1.72 -25.27 17.33
C ARG A 23 -0.32 -25.02 16.75
N LEU A 24 0.00 -23.80 16.32
CA LEU A 24 1.36 -23.45 15.87
C LEU A 24 2.39 -23.66 16.99
N ALA A 25 2.06 -23.33 18.24
CA ALA A 25 2.92 -23.61 19.38
C ALA A 25 3.15 -25.11 19.60
N THR A 26 2.12 -25.96 19.42
CA THR A 26 2.29 -27.43 19.49
C THR A 26 3.23 -27.98 18.41
N LEU A 27 3.37 -27.26 17.29
CA LEU A 27 4.34 -27.56 16.23
C LEU A 27 5.75 -27.00 16.51
N GLY A 28 5.98 -26.42 17.69
CA GLY A 28 7.28 -25.85 18.10
C GLY A 28 7.53 -24.42 17.63
N LEU A 29 6.52 -23.76 17.06
CA LEU A 29 6.60 -22.34 16.71
C LEU A 29 6.32 -21.43 17.91
N LYS A 30 6.53 -20.13 17.73
CA LYS A 30 6.45 -19.11 18.79
C LYS A 30 5.39 -18.05 18.45
N PRO A 31 4.10 -18.41 18.46
CA PRO A 31 3.05 -17.42 18.30
C PRO A 31 3.08 -16.41 19.46
N VAL A 32 2.61 -15.19 19.19
CA VAL A 32 2.43 -14.15 20.21
C VAL A 32 1.43 -14.64 21.25
N SER A 33 1.77 -14.46 22.52
CA SER A 33 0.89 -14.80 23.63
C SER A 33 -0.22 -13.75 23.77
N PRO A 34 -1.43 -14.13 24.21
CA PRO A 34 -2.57 -13.21 24.27
C PRO A 34 -2.32 -11.91 25.05
N ALA A 35 -1.54 -11.97 26.15
CA ALA A 35 -1.22 -10.82 26.98
C ALA A 35 -0.05 -9.95 26.46
N ASN A 36 0.60 -10.33 25.36
CA ASN A 36 1.73 -9.57 24.83
C ASN A 36 1.25 -8.51 23.84
N ASP A 37 1.94 -7.38 23.82
CA ASP A 37 1.68 -6.30 22.87
C ASP A 37 1.97 -6.73 21.42
N VAL A 38 1.07 -6.32 20.54
CA VAL A 38 1.18 -6.43 19.09
C VAL A 38 0.97 -5.06 18.46
N ILE A 39 1.51 -4.90 17.25
CA ILE A 39 1.14 -3.77 16.38
C ILE A 39 -0.03 -4.24 15.52
N CYS A 40 -1.18 -3.61 15.73
CA CYS A 40 -2.40 -3.81 14.99
C CYS A 40 -2.56 -2.72 13.93
N TYR A 41 -2.43 -3.07 12.66
CA TYR A 41 -2.57 -2.13 11.55
C TYR A 41 -4.05 -1.97 11.17
N VAL A 42 -4.60 -0.76 11.34
CA VAL A 42 -5.95 -0.41 10.92
C VAL A 42 -5.92 0.12 9.48
N GLU A 43 -6.63 -0.57 8.60
CA GLU A 43 -6.78 -0.25 7.19
C GLU A 43 -8.15 0.35 6.88
N GLU A 44 -8.13 1.49 6.20
CA GLU A 44 -9.28 2.18 5.57
C GLU A 44 -10.56 2.20 6.44
N TRP A 45 -10.42 2.51 7.74
CA TRP A 45 -11.54 2.62 8.66
C TRP A 45 -12.38 3.85 8.33
N THR A 46 -13.54 3.63 7.73
CA THR A 46 -14.45 4.72 7.33
C THR A 46 -15.11 5.36 8.55
N VAL A 47 -15.06 6.69 8.60
CA VAL A 47 -15.61 7.52 9.67
C VAL A 47 -16.57 8.57 9.13
N GLY A 48 -17.49 9.03 9.98
CA GLY A 48 -18.41 10.12 9.70
C GLY A 48 -17.81 11.50 9.99
N SER A 49 -16.91 11.58 10.97
CA SER A 49 -16.23 12.82 11.39
C SER A 49 -14.75 12.59 11.71
N PHE A 50 -13.98 13.66 11.93
CA PHE A 50 -12.58 13.53 12.35
C PHE A 50 -12.46 13.00 13.78
N ASP A 51 -13.35 13.47 14.66
CA ASP A 51 -13.47 13.12 16.08
C ASP A 51 -13.79 11.64 16.29
N ASP A 52 -14.33 10.96 15.28
CA ASP A 52 -14.56 9.52 15.36
C ASP A 52 -13.26 8.75 15.65
N PHE A 53 -12.09 9.33 15.33
CA PHE A 53 -10.78 8.77 15.68
C PHE A 53 -10.60 8.55 17.18
N ASP A 54 -11.23 9.38 18.03
CA ASP A 54 -11.16 9.31 19.49
C ASP A 54 -11.66 7.96 20.04
N GLN A 55 -12.39 7.17 19.24
CA GLN A 55 -12.74 5.78 19.58
C GLN A 55 -11.50 4.89 19.78
N LEU A 56 -10.33 5.29 19.28
CA LEU A 56 -9.05 4.62 19.48
C LEU A 56 -8.20 5.19 20.62
N ASP A 57 -8.66 6.24 21.33
CA ASP A 57 -7.97 6.82 22.50
C ASP A 57 -7.55 5.83 23.61
N PRO A 58 -8.24 4.69 23.83
CA PRO A 58 -7.78 3.71 24.81
C PRO A 58 -6.40 3.10 24.50
N TRP A 59 -5.91 3.21 23.27
CA TRP A 59 -4.66 2.61 22.82
C TRP A 59 -3.69 3.65 22.26
N ALA A 60 -2.39 3.35 22.32
CA ALA A 60 -1.39 4.18 21.67
C ALA A 60 -1.45 3.99 20.15
N THR A 61 -1.43 5.09 19.39
CA THR A 61 -1.50 5.07 17.92
C THR A 61 -0.28 5.71 17.28
N GLU A 62 0.08 5.23 16.10
CA GLU A 62 1.18 5.74 15.27
C GLU A 62 0.75 5.85 13.80
N ASP A 63 1.50 6.65 13.03
CA ASP A 63 1.32 6.86 11.58
C ASP A 63 -0.12 7.25 11.16
N VAL A 64 -0.81 8.00 12.04
CA VAL A 64 -2.20 8.40 11.86
C VAL A 64 -2.37 9.22 10.59
N THR A 65 -3.16 8.69 9.66
CA THR A 65 -3.40 9.26 8.35
C THR A 65 -4.89 9.31 8.08
N LEU A 66 -5.44 10.51 7.93
CA LEU A 66 -6.76 10.69 7.37
C LEU A 66 -6.70 10.52 5.85
N VAL A 67 -7.68 9.82 5.30
CA VAL A 67 -7.83 9.58 3.87
C VAL A 67 -9.15 10.15 3.39
N HIS A 68 -9.09 11.10 2.47
CA HIS A 68 -10.23 11.52 1.68
C HIS A 68 -10.41 10.55 0.52
N VAL A 69 -11.47 9.73 0.56
CA VAL A 69 -11.79 8.79 -0.51
C VAL A 69 -12.89 9.37 -1.41
N ARG A 70 -12.65 9.32 -2.73
CA ARG A 70 -13.64 9.64 -3.76
C ARG A 70 -13.74 8.47 -4.70
N GLU A 71 -14.89 7.82 -4.68
CA GLU A 71 -15.24 6.85 -5.70
C GLU A 71 -15.97 7.56 -6.84
N ARG A 72 -15.69 7.12 -8.06
CA ARG A 72 -16.32 7.62 -9.29
C ARG A 72 -16.11 9.12 -9.58
N TRP A 73 -14.97 9.68 -9.20
CA TRP A 73 -14.62 11.08 -9.41
C TRP A 73 -14.42 11.42 -10.90
N ARG A 74 -14.80 12.64 -11.31
CA ARG A 74 -14.81 13.10 -12.73
C ARG A 74 -14.35 14.56 -12.88
N GLY A 75 -13.48 15.05 -12.00
CA GLY A 75 -13.03 16.44 -12.00
C GLY A 75 -11.74 16.67 -12.79
N ASP A 76 -11.19 17.86 -12.65
CA ASP A 76 -9.86 18.22 -13.14
C ASP A 76 -8.81 17.93 -12.04
N PHE A 77 -7.82 17.09 -12.37
CA PHE A 77 -6.84 16.64 -11.38
C PHE A 77 -5.86 17.74 -10.99
N PHE A 78 -5.58 18.68 -11.90
CA PHE A 78 -4.75 19.85 -11.62
C PHE A 78 -5.42 20.75 -10.58
N LEU A 79 -6.72 21.03 -10.74
CA LEU A 79 -7.47 21.84 -9.78
C LEU A 79 -7.57 21.15 -8.42
N LEU A 80 -7.83 19.84 -8.40
CA LEU A 80 -7.91 19.07 -7.17
C LEU A 80 -6.57 19.09 -6.42
N SER A 81 -5.49 18.67 -7.07
CA SER A 81 -4.16 18.61 -6.45
C SER A 81 -3.64 19.99 -6.04
N GLY A 82 -3.92 21.04 -6.83
CA GLY A 82 -3.61 22.43 -6.48
C GLY A 82 -4.37 22.93 -5.24
N ALA A 83 -5.63 22.54 -5.06
CA ALA A 83 -6.39 22.88 -3.85
C ALA A 83 -5.81 22.20 -2.60
N TYR A 84 -5.49 20.91 -2.67
CA TYR A 84 -4.79 20.20 -1.58
C TYR A 84 -3.44 20.83 -1.26
N HIS A 85 -2.65 21.15 -2.29
CA HIS A 85 -1.37 21.84 -2.12
C HIS A 85 -1.52 23.20 -1.42
N THR A 86 -2.57 23.97 -1.74
CA THR A 86 -2.81 25.28 -1.13
C THR A 86 -3.13 25.18 0.37
N VAL A 87 -3.90 24.17 0.77
CA VAL A 87 -4.14 23.89 2.21
C VAL A 87 -2.85 23.38 2.86
N TYR A 88 -2.15 22.45 2.20
CA TYR A 88 -0.88 21.92 2.66
C TYR A 88 0.13 23.04 2.98
N GLN A 89 0.35 23.99 2.07
CA GLN A 89 1.32 25.06 2.28
C GLN A 89 1.06 25.93 3.52
N ARG A 90 -0.21 26.03 3.95
CA ARG A 90 -0.61 26.83 5.11
C ARG A 90 -0.41 26.10 6.43
N HIS A 91 -0.44 24.77 6.41
CA HIS A 91 -0.41 23.91 7.60
C HIS A 91 0.79 22.95 7.64
N GLN A 92 1.73 23.07 6.70
CA GLN A 92 2.88 22.19 6.67
C GLN A 92 3.78 22.41 7.88
N ASP A 93 4.23 21.29 8.45
CA ASP A 93 5.26 21.22 9.47
C ASP A 93 6.11 19.96 9.26
N ILE A 94 7.20 19.82 10.02
CA ILE A 94 7.97 18.59 10.13
C ILE A 94 7.03 17.46 10.55
N GLY A 95 7.04 16.38 9.78
CA GLY A 95 6.17 15.21 10.02
C GLY A 95 4.82 15.27 9.29
N THR A 96 4.43 16.41 8.72
CA THR A 96 3.24 16.49 7.87
C THR A 96 3.48 15.94 6.47
N TYR A 97 2.49 15.24 5.94
CA TYR A 97 2.55 14.65 4.62
C TYR A 97 1.19 14.66 3.94
N CYS A 98 1.12 15.26 2.75
CA CYS A 98 -0.06 15.26 1.89
C CYS A 98 0.25 14.53 0.59
N SER A 99 -0.60 13.62 0.14
CA SER A 99 -0.50 13.08 -1.23
C SER A 99 -1.85 12.78 -1.82
N ILE A 100 -1.96 12.87 -3.15
CA ILE A 100 -3.17 12.60 -3.90
C ILE A 100 -2.88 11.53 -4.94
N SER A 101 -3.62 10.44 -4.88
CA SER A 101 -3.50 9.31 -5.79
C SER A 101 -4.58 9.32 -6.86
N HIS A 102 -4.22 8.97 -8.08
CA HIS A 102 -5.16 8.83 -9.20
C HIS A 102 -4.76 7.64 -10.09
N PRO A 103 -5.73 6.91 -10.67
CA PRO A 103 -5.44 5.88 -11.65
C PRO A 103 -5.01 6.49 -12.99
N TRP A 104 -4.28 5.74 -13.79
CA TRP A 104 -3.96 6.12 -15.17
C TRP A 104 -3.96 4.88 -16.04
N ARG A 105 -4.11 5.08 -17.36
CA ARG A 105 -4.07 4.00 -18.34
C ARG A 105 -2.74 3.97 -19.03
N ILE A 106 -2.13 2.81 -19.02
CA ILE A 106 -0.99 2.53 -19.89
C ILE A 106 -1.53 2.46 -21.33
N ARG A 107 -0.77 2.96 -22.32
CA ARG A 107 -1.24 2.97 -23.71
C ARG A 107 -1.07 1.64 -24.42
N ASP A 108 0.05 0.97 -24.19
CA ASP A 108 0.36 -0.32 -24.81
C ASP A 108 -0.44 -1.45 -24.15
N MET A 109 -0.95 -2.38 -24.95
CA MET A 109 -1.66 -3.55 -24.43
C MET A 109 -0.67 -4.49 -23.74
N LEU A 110 -0.85 -4.69 -22.43
CA LEU A 110 0.01 -5.54 -21.62
C LEU A 110 -0.67 -6.88 -21.33
N GLN A 111 0.10 -7.96 -21.29
CA GLN A 111 -0.42 -9.30 -20.98
C GLN A 111 -0.15 -9.70 -19.53
N LEU A 112 0.95 -9.25 -18.94
CA LEU A 112 1.38 -9.66 -17.60
C LEU A 112 1.17 -8.56 -16.55
N HIS A 113 0.92 -7.34 -17.01
CA HIS A 113 0.59 -6.18 -16.18
C HIS A 113 -0.87 -5.78 -16.35
N ASP A 114 -1.42 -5.12 -15.33
CA ASP A 114 -2.74 -4.50 -15.45
C ASP A 114 -2.64 -3.26 -16.34
N GLN A 115 -3.63 -3.08 -17.21
CA GLN A 115 -3.73 -1.88 -18.05
C GLN A 115 -3.94 -0.59 -17.23
N ARG A 116 -4.45 -0.75 -16.01
CA ARG A 116 -4.70 0.32 -15.05
C ARG A 116 -3.58 0.34 -14.02
N ALA A 117 -2.87 1.44 -13.94
CA ALA A 117 -1.84 1.69 -12.94
C ALA A 117 -2.24 2.86 -12.05
N MET A 118 -1.47 3.10 -10.98
CA MET A 118 -1.74 4.20 -10.05
C MET A 118 -0.54 5.15 -10.04
N PHE A 119 -0.81 6.44 -9.84
CA PHE A 119 0.23 7.39 -9.51
C PHE A 119 -0.19 8.25 -8.31
N TRP A 120 0.79 8.88 -7.66
CA TRP A 120 0.61 9.83 -6.59
C TRP A 120 1.42 11.07 -6.88
N ILE A 121 0.85 12.25 -6.63
CA ILE A 121 1.61 13.45 -6.34
C ILE A 121 1.63 13.64 -4.82
N GLY A 122 2.78 13.95 -4.26
CA GLY A 122 2.92 14.17 -2.82
C GLY A 122 3.72 15.42 -2.49
N PHE A 123 3.40 15.98 -1.33
CA PHE A 123 3.98 17.19 -0.76
C PHE A 123 4.48 16.86 0.65
N ARG A 124 5.77 17.15 0.88
CA ARG A 124 6.45 17.05 2.17
C ARG A 124 7.19 18.36 2.43
N HIS A 125 7.57 18.58 3.68
CA HIS A 125 8.13 19.86 4.12
C HIS A 125 9.33 20.34 3.28
N ALA A 126 10.15 19.41 2.79
CA ALA A 126 11.37 19.71 2.04
C ALA A 126 11.32 19.42 0.54
N HIS A 127 10.30 18.70 0.05
CA HIS A 127 10.23 18.27 -1.35
C HIS A 127 8.82 17.87 -1.75
N SER A 128 8.56 17.96 -3.05
CA SER A 128 7.46 17.26 -3.70
C SER A 128 7.94 15.97 -4.34
N PHE A 129 7.02 15.05 -4.59
CA PHE A 129 7.32 13.83 -5.32
C PHE A 129 6.21 13.43 -6.26
N ILE A 130 6.59 12.67 -7.28
CA ILE A 130 5.68 11.87 -8.07
C ILE A 130 6.06 10.40 -7.96
N ARG A 131 5.07 9.57 -7.62
CA ARG A 131 5.24 8.11 -7.51
C ARG A 131 4.36 7.44 -8.53
N VAL A 132 4.90 6.51 -9.30
CA VAL A 132 4.14 5.68 -10.25
C VAL A 132 4.26 4.23 -9.82
N ARG A 133 3.12 3.56 -9.68
CA ARG A 133 3.05 2.14 -9.31
C ARG A 133 2.31 1.35 -10.37
N LEU A 134 2.98 0.32 -10.87
CA LEU A 134 2.40 -0.69 -11.75
C LEU A 134 1.87 -1.86 -10.93
N GLN A 135 0.79 -2.47 -11.42
CA GLN A 135 0.25 -3.71 -10.89
C GLN A 135 0.46 -4.83 -11.91
N THR A 136 0.61 -6.06 -11.41
CA THR A 136 0.78 -7.25 -12.22
C THR A 136 -0.41 -8.17 -12.04
N GLN A 137 -0.78 -8.89 -13.10
CA GLN A 137 -1.88 -9.86 -13.05
C GLN A 137 -1.51 -11.09 -12.19
N VAL A 138 -0.21 -11.37 -12.08
CA VAL A 138 0.35 -12.47 -11.30
C VAL A 138 1.46 -11.93 -10.40
N VAL A 139 1.55 -12.47 -9.19
CA VAL A 139 2.68 -12.25 -8.27
C VAL A 139 3.47 -13.55 -8.16
N ILE A 140 4.73 -13.50 -8.56
CA ILE A 140 5.73 -14.55 -8.40
C ILE A 140 6.81 -13.97 -7.52
N THR A 141 7.06 -14.60 -6.39
CA THR A 141 8.00 -14.07 -5.42
C THR A 141 9.46 -14.27 -5.86
N PRO A 142 10.40 -13.52 -5.28
CA PRO A 142 11.83 -13.72 -5.53
C PRO A 142 12.28 -15.17 -5.38
N GLY A 143 13.13 -15.65 -6.30
CA GLY A 143 13.69 -17.01 -6.28
C GLY A 143 12.84 -18.08 -6.98
N GLU A 144 11.55 -17.84 -7.22
CA GLU A 144 10.71 -18.80 -7.94
C GLU A 144 10.99 -18.81 -9.46
N THR A 145 11.04 -20.00 -10.06
CA THR A 145 11.36 -20.20 -11.49
C THR A 145 10.14 -20.37 -12.39
N ARG A 146 8.93 -20.50 -11.83
CA ARG A 146 7.69 -20.73 -12.61
C ARG A 146 7.33 -19.62 -13.61
N GLY A 147 7.91 -18.43 -13.43
CA GLY A 147 7.75 -17.30 -14.36
C GLY A 147 8.84 -17.20 -15.42
N ASP A 148 9.86 -18.07 -15.42
CA ASP A 148 11.07 -17.87 -16.23
C ASP A 148 10.81 -17.80 -17.73
N VAL A 149 9.81 -18.55 -18.22
CA VAL A 149 9.41 -18.55 -19.63
C VAL A 149 8.93 -17.16 -20.08
N ASP A 150 8.25 -16.42 -19.21
CA ASP A 150 7.68 -15.11 -19.48
C ASP A 150 8.57 -13.94 -19.00
N ARG A 151 9.72 -14.22 -18.39
CA ARG A 151 10.59 -13.22 -17.73
C ARG A 151 11.00 -12.09 -18.67
N THR A 152 11.40 -12.41 -19.90
CA THR A 152 11.77 -11.39 -20.89
C THR A 152 10.59 -10.49 -21.24
N ARG A 153 9.42 -11.05 -21.55
CA ARG A 153 8.21 -10.28 -21.85
C ARG A 153 7.84 -9.37 -20.69
N TRP A 154 7.92 -9.88 -19.48
CA TRP A 154 7.60 -9.11 -18.29
C TRP A 154 8.54 -7.93 -18.08
N LEU A 155 9.85 -8.10 -18.29
CA LEU A 155 10.81 -7.00 -18.24
C LEU A 155 10.52 -5.95 -19.33
N ASP A 156 10.19 -6.40 -20.53
CA ASP A 156 9.86 -5.52 -21.66
C ASP A 156 8.57 -4.73 -21.40
N GLU A 157 7.49 -5.39 -20.98
CA GLU A 157 6.23 -4.74 -20.62
C GLU A 157 6.40 -3.75 -19.46
N ARG A 158 7.12 -4.14 -18.42
CA ARG A 158 7.42 -3.28 -17.27
C ARG A 158 8.17 -2.03 -17.72
N ARG A 159 9.22 -2.21 -18.52
CA ARG A 159 10.03 -1.09 -19.03
C ARG A 159 9.18 -0.17 -19.91
N ALA A 160 8.38 -0.73 -20.81
CA ALA A 160 7.49 0.03 -21.68
C ALA A 160 6.48 0.86 -20.87
N ALA A 161 5.83 0.24 -19.88
CA ALA A 161 4.88 0.91 -18.99
C ALA A 161 5.51 2.06 -18.19
N PHE A 162 6.71 1.86 -17.63
CA PHE A 162 7.41 2.97 -16.96
C PHE A 162 7.87 4.06 -17.94
N LEU A 163 8.36 3.68 -19.12
CA LEU A 163 8.76 4.64 -20.14
C LEU A 163 7.57 5.49 -20.60
N ASP A 164 6.38 4.90 -20.70
CA ASP A 164 5.14 5.61 -21.03
C ASP A 164 4.84 6.70 -19.97
N ALA A 165 4.87 6.33 -18.69
CA ALA A 165 4.69 7.27 -17.59
C ALA A 165 5.77 8.36 -17.57
N ILE A 166 7.05 7.97 -17.66
CA ILE A 166 8.21 8.89 -17.67
C ILE A 166 8.08 9.92 -18.81
N THR A 167 7.70 9.46 -20.00
CA THR A 167 7.53 10.32 -21.17
C THR A 167 6.36 11.29 -21.00
N MET A 168 5.22 10.82 -20.49
CA MET A 168 4.06 11.70 -20.25
C MET A 168 4.32 12.75 -19.16
N LEU A 169 5.09 12.36 -18.15
CA LEU A 169 5.48 13.22 -17.04
C LEU A 169 6.69 14.11 -17.35
N ASP A 170 7.34 13.92 -18.50
CA ASP A 170 8.57 14.63 -18.90
C ASP A 170 9.68 14.53 -17.85
N LEU A 171 9.84 13.36 -17.24
CA LEU A 171 10.83 13.14 -16.19
C LEU A 171 12.21 12.85 -16.79
N PRO A 172 13.31 13.38 -16.21
CA PRO A 172 14.66 13.12 -16.67
C PRO A 172 15.16 11.75 -16.18
N ILE A 173 14.44 10.68 -16.52
CA ILE A 173 14.71 9.31 -16.09
C ILE A 173 15.03 8.45 -17.32
N GLU A 174 16.19 7.81 -17.28
CA GLU A 174 16.60 6.84 -18.29
C GLU A 174 16.20 5.42 -17.87
N THR A 175 15.85 4.58 -18.86
CA THR A 175 15.43 3.18 -18.64
C THR A 175 16.33 2.21 -19.40
N HIS A 176 16.81 1.18 -18.70
CA HIS A 176 17.59 0.09 -19.30
C HIS A 176 17.28 -1.24 -18.62
N VAL A 177 17.69 -2.33 -19.26
CA VAL A 177 17.66 -3.67 -18.66
C VAL A 177 19.09 -4.07 -18.35
N GLU A 178 19.37 -4.36 -17.08
CA GLU A 178 20.68 -4.83 -16.60
C GLU A 178 20.46 -6.08 -15.74
N LYS A 179 21.22 -7.15 -16.00
CA LYS A 179 21.18 -8.40 -15.21
C LYS A 179 19.76 -8.93 -14.94
N HIS A 180 18.92 -8.96 -15.98
CA HIS A 180 17.52 -9.41 -15.89
C HIS A 180 16.62 -8.56 -14.97
N ALA A 181 16.96 -7.29 -14.76
CA ALA A 181 16.12 -6.34 -14.05
C ALA A 181 15.94 -5.05 -14.87
N VAL A 182 14.76 -4.44 -14.75
CA VAL A 182 14.55 -3.06 -15.24
C VAL A 182 15.23 -2.12 -14.26
N VAL A 183 16.12 -1.29 -14.78
CA VAL A 183 16.81 -0.25 -14.02
C VAL A 183 16.35 1.09 -14.55
N LEU A 184 15.93 1.94 -13.62
CA LEU A 184 15.64 3.35 -13.87
C LEU A 184 16.76 4.17 -13.23
N ARG A 185 17.25 5.20 -13.90
CA ARG A 185 18.24 6.14 -13.35
C ARG A 185 17.82 7.57 -13.66
N SER A 186 17.88 8.43 -12.65
CA SER A 186 17.78 9.88 -12.87
C SER A 186 19.02 10.35 -13.66
N ALA A 187 18.82 11.21 -14.66
CA ALA A 187 19.91 11.90 -15.34
C ALA A 187 20.60 12.89 -14.39
N ASP A 188 19.89 13.39 -13.38
CA ASP A 188 20.45 14.17 -12.29
C ASP A 188 20.67 13.28 -11.05
N ALA A 189 21.93 12.95 -10.78
CA ALA A 189 22.32 12.12 -9.64
C ALA A 189 22.18 12.83 -8.28
N SER A 190 21.95 14.14 -8.25
CA SER A 190 21.72 14.89 -7.01
C SER A 190 20.29 14.75 -6.49
N ILE A 191 19.35 14.35 -7.35
CA ILE A 191 17.94 14.20 -7.00
C ILE A 191 17.70 12.80 -6.41
N PRO A 192 17.12 12.70 -5.20
CA PRO A 192 16.78 11.41 -4.62
C PRO A 192 15.74 10.70 -5.49
N PHE A 193 16.12 9.54 -6.02
CA PHE A 193 15.27 8.71 -6.86
C PHE A 193 15.16 7.31 -6.26
N PHE A 194 13.94 6.89 -5.96
CA PHE A 194 13.68 5.60 -5.34
C PHE A 194 13.00 4.67 -6.32
N CYS A 195 13.45 3.42 -6.34
CA CYS A 195 12.76 2.35 -7.05
C CYS A 195 12.56 1.16 -6.13
N SER A 196 11.33 0.65 -6.13
CA SER A 196 10.96 -0.58 -5.43
C SER A 196 10.55 -1.62 -6.47
N TRP A 197 11.45 -2.57 -6.66
CA TRP A 197 11.24 -3.74 -7.51
C TRP A 197 11.12 -4.97 -6.62
N PRO A 198 10.17 -5.87 -6.88
CA PRO A 198 10.44 -7.26 -6.60
C PRO A 198 11.52 -7.78 -7.55
N ASP A 199 12.34 -8.68 -7.03
CA ASP A 199 13.13 -9.74 -7.65
C ASP A 199 12.66 -10.37 -8.96
N ALA A 200 11.34 -10.30 -9.07
CA ALA A 200 10.44 -11.27 -9.64
C ALA A 200 9.11 -10.57 -9.97
N PHE A 201 8.13 -11.34 -10.43
CA PHE A 201 6.87 -10.82 -10.94
C PHE A 201 6.04 -10.21 -9.82
N GLY A 202 5.76 -8.92 -9.89
CA GLY A 202 4.97 -8.28 -8.85
C GLY A 202 4.84 -6.78 -9.05
N PRO A 203 4.00 -6.12 -8.22
CA PRO A 203 3.86 -4.68 -8.21
C PRO A 203 5.20 -4.01 -7.98
N CYS A 204 5.46 -2.97 -8.74
CA CYS A 204 6.69 -2.20 -8.69
C CYS A 204 6.36 -0.72 -8.79
N GLN A 205 7.27 0.12 -8.30
CA GLN A 205 7.09 1.55 -8.34
C GLN A 205 8.41 2.29 -8.41
N PHE A 206 8.35 3.50 -8.95
CA PHE A 206 9.38 4.51 -8.70
C PHE A 206 8.78 5.71 -7.96
N GLU A 207 9.62 6.45 -7.27
CA GLU A 207 9.33 7.78 -6.72
C GLU A 207 10.46 8.72 -7.14
N TYR A 208 10.08 9.82 -7.80
CA TYR A 208 10.97 10.87 -8.23
C TYR A 208 10.66 12.16 -7.46
N ASN A 209 11.69 12.77 -6.88
CA ASN A 209 11.55 13.90 -5.98
C ASN A 209 12.01 15.20 -6.63
N THR A 210 11.54 16.33 -6.13
CA THR A 210 12.05 17.66 -6.48
C THR A 210 11.82 18.64 -5.34
N SER A 211 12.66 19.68 -5.26
CA SER A 211 12.46 20.79 -4.33
C SER A 211 11.37 21.76 -4.77
N ASP A 212 10.97 21.76 -6.05
CA ASP A 212 9.90 22.63 -6.54
C ASP A 212 8.53 22.06 -6.18
N ALA A 213 7.79 22.78 -5.33
CA ALA A 213 6.49 22.35 -4.85
C ALA A 213 5.44 22.16 -5.97
N PHE A 214 5.61 22.85 -7.11
CA PHE A 214 4.64 22.91 -8.20
C PHE A 214 4.97 22.03 -9.40
N GLU A 215 6.20 21.52 -9.50
CA GLU A 215 6.77 20.87 -10.69
C GLU A 215 5.84 19.78 -11.27
N PHE A 216 5.24 18.96 -10.39
CA PHE A 216 4.43 17.82 -10.81
C PHE A 216 2.95 18.11 -11.04
N LEU A 217 2.43 19.30 -10.69
CA LEU A 217 0.99 19.57 -10.79
C LEU A 217 0.49 19.44 -12.24
N VAL A 218 1.17 20.06 -13.19
CA VAL A 218 0.80 20.03 -14.62
C VAL A 218 1.13 18.69 -15.28
N PRO A 219 2.32 18.09 -15.10
CA PRO A 219 2.60 16.77 -15.67
C PRO A 219 1.66 15.67 -15.16
N ALA A 220 1.33 15.68 -13.85
CA ALA A 220 0.45 14.67 -13.25
C ALA A 220 -0.98 14.74 -13.82
N SER A 221 -1.48 15.93 -14.16
CA SER A 221 -2.82 16.05 -14.77
C SER A 221 -2.88 15.43 -16.17
N LYS A 222 -1.79 15.49 -16.96
CA LYS A 222 -1.70 14.77 -18.24
C LYS A 222 -1.81 13.25 -18.04
N LEU A 223 -1.19 12.73 -16.98
CA LEU A 223 -1.27 11.32 -16.65
C LEU A 223 -2.68 10.92 -16.19
N ALA A 224 -3.34 11.74 -15.37
CA ALA A 224 -4.73 11.55 -14.97
C ALA A 224 -5.69 11.52 -16.17
N GLU A 225 -5.47 12.39 -17.16
CA GLU A 225 -6.33 12.52 -18.36
C GLU A 225 -6.41 11.23 -19.17
N THR A 226 -5.38 10.37 -19.11
CA THR A 226 -5.39 9.04 -19.76
C THR A 226 -6.53 8.13 -19.25
N PHE A 227 -7.09 8.43 -18.08
CA PHE A 227 -8.20 7.67 -17.51
C PHE A 227 -9.56 8.11 -18.06
N ASN A 228 -9.68 9.28 -18.69
CA ASN A 228 -10.95 9.72 -19.27
C ASN A 228 -11.43 8.78 -20.41
N PRO A 229 -12.75 8.62 -20.56
CA PRO A 229 -13.85 9.21 -19.80
C PRO A 229 -14.31 8.34 -18.59
N GLU A 230 -13.49 7.40 -18.10
CA GLU A 230 -13.87 6.57 -16.97
C GLU A 230 -13.81 7.35 -15.65
N PRO A 231 -14.77 7.14 -14.74
CA PRO A 231 -14.74 7.79 -13.45
C PRO A 231 -13.65 7.16 -12.57
N ALA A 232 -12.81 7.98 -11.94
CA ALA A 232 -11.63 7.55 -11.20
C ALA A 232 -11.91 7.31 -9.71
N GLY A 233 -11.15 6.40 -9.10
CA GLY A 233 -11.04 6.28 -7.64
C GLY A 233 -9.88 7.13 -7.15
N VAL A 234 -10.17 8.27 -6.51
CA VAL A 234 -9.16 9.22 -6.02
C VAL A 234 -9.07 9.13 -4.50
N ARG A 235 -7.84 9.13 -3.98
CA ARG A 235 -7.58 9.13 -2.53
C ARG A 235 -6.58 10.23 -2.21
N ALA A 236 -6.88 11.09 -1.24
CA ALA A 236 -5.89 12.00 -0.68
C ALA A 236 -5.53 11.56 0.74
N TYR A 237 -4.23 11.44 1.03
CA TYR A 237 -3.67 10.99 2.29
C TYR A 237 -3.11 12.20 3.03
N LEU A 238 -3.56 12.39 4.27
CA LEU A 238 -3.30 13.54 5.12
C LEU A 238 -2.75 13.03 6.45
N THR A 239 -1.42 13.05 6.60
CA THR A 239 -0.72 12.54 7.77
C THR A 239 -0.15 13.68 8.59
N GLY A 240 -0.33 13.63 9.91
CA GLY A 240 0.31 14.55 10.86
C GLY A 240 -0.29 15.97 10.94
N PHE A 241 -1.47 16.21 10.35
CA PHE A 241 -2.14 17.51 10.43
C PHE A 241 -3.02 17.64 11.68
N SER A 242 -3.09 18.84 12.24
CA SER A 242 -4.05 19.18 13.31
C SER A 242 -5.50 19.13 12.82
N GLU A 243 -6.46 18.94 13.71
CA GLU A 243 -7.91 18.99 13.41
C GLU A 243 -8.32 20.22 12.58
N ALA A 244 -7.91 21.42 12.98
CA ALA A 244 -8.22 22.66 12.25
C ALA A 244 -7.73 22.65 10.80
N ALA A 245 -6.61 21.96 10.52
CA ALA A 245 -6.10 21.78 9.17
C ALA A 245 -6.91 20.71 8.40
N LEU A 246 -7.30 19.62 9.08
CA LEU A 246 -8.17 18.58 8.49
C LEU A 246 -9.54 19.14 8.09
N GLU A 247 -10.14 20.01 8.90
CA GLU A 247 -11.36 20.74 8.57
C GLU A 247 -11.20 21.57 7.29
N GLU A 248 -10.07 22.25 7.15
CA GLU A 248 -9.80 23.03 5.95
C GLU A 248 -9.58 22.14 4.71
N PHE A 249 -8.91 20.99 4.86
CA PHE A 249 -8.81 20.01 3.79
C PHE A 249 -10.19 19.46 3.39
N GLN A 250 -11.10 19.28 4.34
CA GLN A 250 -12.47 18.84 4.07
C GLN A 250 -13.21 19.81 3.16
N GLY A 251 -12.97 21.12 3.36
CA GLY A 251 -13.56 22.20 2.58
C GLY A 251 -13.21 22.16 1.10
N ILE A 252 -12.11 21.50 0.70
CA ILE A 252 -11.74 21.32 -0.71
C ILE A 252 -12.83 20.55 -1.46
N GLU A 253 -13.36 19.50 -0.85
CA GLU A 253 -14.32 18.58 -1.48
C GLU A 253 -15.25 17.99 -0.41
N PRO A 254 -16.34 18.69 -0.03
CA PRO A 254 -17.21 18.29 1.08
C PRO A 254 -17.90 16.92 0.91
N GLY A 255 -18.01 16.41 -0.32
CA GLY A 255 -18.57 15.08 -0.63
C GLY A 255 -17.65 13.90 -0.30
N ALA A 256 -16.63 14.12 0.53
CA ALA A 256 -15.67 13.12 0.91
C ALA A 256 -16.26 11.98 1.72
N ARG A 257 -15.91 10.74 1.37
CA ARG A 257 -15.83 9.72 2.40
C ARG A 257 -14.51 9.91 3.14
N LEU A 258 -14.57 9.94 4.47
CA LEU A 258 -13.42 10.00 5.35
C LEU A 258 -13.06 8.59 5.79
N ALA A 259 -11.77 8.28 5.84
CA ALA A 259 -11.29 7.04 6.42
C ALA A 259 -9.94 7.22 7.10
N TYR A 260 -9.71 6.56 8.23
CA TYR A 260 -8.41 6.56 8.91
C TYR A 260 -7.59 5.32 8.58
N ARG A 261 -6.27 5.50 8.63
CA ARG A 261 -5.27 4.45 8.67
C ARG A 261 -4.30 4.78 9.79
N CYS A 262 -3.94 3.79 10.60
CA CYS A 262 -2.97 3.95 11.69
C CYS A 262 -2.45 2.59 12.13
N SER A 263 -1.41 2.62 12.95
CA SER A 263 -0.99 1.48 13.76
C SER A 263 -1.51 1.68 15.17
N VAL A 264 -2.10 0.65 15.77
CA VAL A 264 -2.58 0.61 17.16
C VAL A 264 -1.69 -0.35 17.93
N HIS A 265 -1.14 0.08 19.07
CA HIS A 265 -0.36 -0.77 19.97
C HIS A 265 -1.29 -1.27 21.08
N CYS A 266 -1.51 -2.59 21.11
CA CYS A 266 -2.39 -3.21 22.09
C CYS A 266 -1.96 -4.64 22.40
N PRO A 267 -2.33 -5.20 23.56
CA PRO A 267 -2.28 -6.64 23.79
C PRO A 267 -3.03 -7.40 22.70
N LEU A 268 -2.55 -8.60 22.34
CA LEU A 268 -3.23 -9.43 21.34
C LEU A 268 -4.70 -9.71 21.72
N ASP A 269 -5.00 -9.89 23.02
CA ASP A 269 -6.36 -10.10 23.51
C ASP A 269 -7.30 -8.90 23.34
N ASP A 270 -6.78 -7.70 23.07
CA ASP A 270 -7.59 -6.48 22.85
C ASP A 270 -8.05 -6.34 21.39
N LEU A 271 -7.63 -7.23 20.48
CA LEU A 271 -8.03 -7.15 19.06
C LEU A 271 -9.56 -7.14 18.85
N PRO A 272 -10.40 -7.88 19.60
CA PRO A 272 -11.85 -7.76 19.52
C PRO A 272 -12.36 -6.35 19.87
N GLU A 273 -11.80 -5.72 20.90
CA GLU A 273 -12.13 -4.38 21.36
C GLU A 273 -11.72 -3.34 20.34
N VAL A 274 -10.50 -3.43 19.79
CA VAL A 274 -10.03 -2.58 18.68
C VAL A 274 -10.93 -2.77 17.46
N GLN A 275 -11.26 -4.01 17.10
CA GLN A 275 -12.15 -4.31 15.97
C GLN A 275 -13.55 -3.70 16.17
N ASN A 276 -14.05 -3.69 17.40
CA ASN A 276 -15.33 -3.08 17.76
C ASN A 276 -15.28 -1.55 17.65
N ALA A 277 -14.19 -0.92 18.09
CA ALA A 277 -13.98 0.53 17.98
C ALA A 277 -13.95 1.01 16.52
N ILE A 278 -13.46 0.19 15.59
CA ILE A 278 -13.38 0.53 14.16
C ILE A 278 -14.56 0.02 13.33
N GLN A 279 -15.66 -0.43 13.94
CA GLN A 279 -16.86 -0.83 13.21
C GLN A 279 -17.54 0.39 12.53
N PRO A 280 -18.35 0.17 11.47
CA PRO A 280 -18.61 -1.10 10.78
C PRO A 280 -17.68 -1.36 9.58
N HIS A 281 -16.64 -0.53 9.38
CA HIS A 281 -15.90 -0.49 8.11
C HIS A 281 -14.38 -0.60 8.26
N GLY A 282 -13.85 -0.72 9.47
CA GLY A 282 -12.43 -0.94 9.72
C GLY A 282 -12.01 -2.37 9.47
N LEU A 283 -10.90 -2.52 8.74
CA LEU A 283 -10.13 -3.74 8.66
C LEU A 283 -8.93 -3.58 9.59
N LEU A 284 -8.59 -4.62 10.34
CA LEU A 284 -7.34 -4.66 11.09
C LEU A 284 -6.49 -5.86 10.70
N TYR A 285 -5.19 -5.73 10.87
CA TYR A 285 -4.21 -6.79 10.69
C TYR A 285 -3.20 -6.79 11.83
N ALA A 286 -2.99 -7.94 12.46
CA ALA A 286 -1.92 -8.11 13.45
C ALA A 286 -1.14 -9.39 13.17
N THR A 287 0.19 -9.34 13.36
CA THR A 287 1.03 -10.53 13.23
C THR A 287 0.85 -11.44 14.45
N LEU A 288 0.47 -12.69 14.22
CA LEU A 288 0.34 -13.72 15.25
C LEU A 288 1.63 -14.53 15.41
N CYS A 289 2.34 -14.83 14.32
CA CYS A 289 3.56 -15.63 14.38
C CYS A 289 4.45 -15.37 13.17
N GLU A 290 5.76 -15.26 13.39
CA GLU A 290 6.76 -15.23 12.31
C GLU A 290 7.75 -16.38 12.51
N PHE A 291 8.14 -17.04 11.43
CA PHE A 291 9.08 -18.17 11.49
C PHE A 291 9.76 -18.43 10.14
N GLN A 292 10.80 -19.26 10.16
CA GLN A 292 11.42 -19.83 8.95
C GLN A 292 10.79 -21.19 8.67
N THR A 293 10.38 -21.45 7.42
CA THR A 293 9.61 -22.66 7.07
C THR A 293 10.35 -23.94 7.35
N ARG A 294 11.69 -23.94 7.38
CA ARG A 294 12.49 -25.10 7.82
C ARG A 294 12.17 -25.61 9.22
N ALA A 295 11.59 -24.77 10.08
CA ALA A 295 11.10 -25.23 11.38
C ALA A 295 9.99 -26.30 11.27
N LEU A 296 9.22 -26.27 10.17
CA LEU A 296 8.14 -27.23 9.90
C LEU A 296 8.45 -28.15 8.71
N LEU A 297 9.27 -27.69 7.77
CA LEU A 297 9.62 -28.34 6.52
C LEU A 297 11.15 -28.46 6.40
N PRO A 298 11.81 -29.31 7.21
CA PRO A 298 13.27 -29.32 7.36
C PRO A 298 14.03 -29.63 6.06
N GLU A 299 13.41 -30.41 5.16
CA GLU A 299 14.00 -30.84 3.89
C GLU A 299 13.66 -29.90 2.71
N ALA A 300 12.86 -28.86 2.95
CA ALA A 300 12.40 -27.94 1.92
C ALA A 300 13.33 -26.71 1.78
N GLU A 301 13.10 -25.91 0.75
CA GLU A 301 13.68 -24.57 0.70
C GLU A 301 13.15 -23.71 1.85
N ASP A 302 14.00 -22.85 2.38
CA ASP A 302 13.68 -22.08 3.57
C ASP A 302 13.11 -20.73 3.21
N ALA A 303 11.84 -20.51 3.56
CA ALA A 303 11.12 -19.26 3.36
C ALA A 303 10.81 -18.60 4.71
N SER A 304 10.75 -17.28 4.71
CA SER A 304 10.19 -16.52 5.82
C SER A 304 8.67 -16.54 5.71
N ALA A 305 8.02 -16.93 6.81
CA ALA A 305 6.58 -17.06 6.93
C ALA A 305 6.02 -16.13 8.00
N ILE A 306 4.90 -15.49 7.69
CA ILE A 306 4.12 -14.67 8.62
C ILE A 306 2.70 -15.25 8.66
N ILE A 307 2.22 -15.53 9.87
CA ILE A 307 0.82 -15.82 10.13
C ILE A 307 0.22 -14.59 10.79
N GLY A 308 -0.77 -13.99 10.13
CA GLY A 308 -1.48 -12.82 10.63
C GLY A 308 -2.94 -13.13 10.96
N ILE A 309 -3.50 -12.34 11.87
CA ILE A 309 -4.92 -12.26 12.16
C ILE A 309 -5.48 -11.05 11.43
N VAL A 310 -6.49 -11.26 10.59
CA VAL A 310 -7.23 -10.19 9.91
C VAL A 310 -8.59 -10.05 10.59
N GLY A 311 -8.92 -8.86 11.07
CA GLY A 311 -10.23 -8.53 11.61
C GLY A 311 -11.05 -7.71 10.63
N VAL A 312 -12.31 -8.06 10.44
CA VAL A 312 -13.27 -7.30 9.62
C VAL A 312 -14.70 -7.60 10.06
N ASN A 313 -15.53 -6.58 10.23
CA ASN A 313 -16.95 -6.71 10.58
C ASN A 313 -17.22 -7.60 11.82
N GLY A 314 -16.37 -7.50 12.85
CA GLY A 314 -16.48 -8.31 14.08
C GLY A 314 -16.13 -9.80 13.90
N GLN A 315 -15.59 -10.17 12.74
CA GLN A 315 -15.12 -11.52 12.43
C GLN A 315 -13.62 -11.51 12.16
N PHE A 316 -12.99 -12.68 12.33
CA PHE A 316 -11.56 -12.84 12.12
C PHE A 316 -11.26 -13.85 11.02
N LYS A 317 -10.08 -13.72 10.42
CA LYS A 317 -9.49 -14.68 9.50
C LYS A 317 -8.02 -14.88 9.85
N ILE A 318 -7.47 -16.01 9.43
CA ILE A 318 -6.03 -16.21 9.41
C ILE A 318 -5.53 -15.96 8.00
N GLU A 319 -4.44 -15.23 7.92
CA GLU A 319 -3.71 -14.99 6.69
C GLU A 319 -2.29 -15.57 6.84
N ALA A 320 -1.83 -16.30 5.83
CA ALA A 320 -0.45 -16.78 5.75
C ALA A 320 0.26 -16.07 4.60
N ARG A 321 1.43 -15.50 4.88
CA ARG A 321 2.30 -14.87 3.88
C ARG A 321 3.65 -15.58 3.86
N LEU A 322 4.15 -15.89 2.67
CA LEU A 322 5.49 -16.44 2.46
C LEU A 322 6.27 -15.54 1.51
N ASN A 323 7.54 -15.26 1.83
CA ASN A 323 8.41 -14.49 0.95
C ASN A 323 8.85 -15.28 -0.29
N HIS A 324 8.74 -16.61 -0.28
CA HIS A 324 8.74 -17.47 -1.46
C HIS A 324 8.11 -18.84 -1.21
N ALA A 325 7.95 -19.65 -2.26
CA ALA A 325 7.40 -21.00 -2.16
C ALA A 325 8.48 -21.99 -1.67
N PRO A 326 8.34 -22.57 -0.46
CA PRO A 326 9.27 -23.60 0.02
C PRO A 326 9.05 -24.97 -0.65
N LEU A 327 7.89 -25.19 -1.28
CA LEU A 327 7.48 -26.44 -1.90
C LEU A 327 7.15 -26.26 -3.39
N PRO A 328 7.19 -27.35 -4.20
CA PRO A 328 6.68 -27.33 -5.57
C PRO A 328 5.19 -26.98 -5.62
N GLU A 329 4.72 -26.39 -6.72
CA GLU A 329 3.36 -25.84 -6.86
C GLU A 329 2.24 -26.87 -6.56
N GLU A 330 2.42 -28.13 -6.93
CA GLU A 330 1.42 -29.19 -6.66
C GLU A 330 1.28 -29.54 -5.17
N ALA A 331 2.28 -29.18 -4.36
CA ALA A 331 2.36 -29.45 -2.93
C ALA A 331 2.19 -28.19 -2.05
N MET A 332 2.07 -27.00 -2.66
CA MET A 332 1.81 -25.72 -1.99
C MET A 332 0.35 -25.60 -1.54
#